data_AF-A0A0W0ZYI8-F1
#
_entry.id   AF-A0A0W0ZYI8-F1
#
_cell.length_a   1.000
_cell.length_b   1.000
_cell.length_c   1.000
_cell.angle_alpha   90.00
_cell.angle_beta   90.00
_cell.angle_gamma   90.00
#
_symmetry.space_group_name_H-M   'P 1'
#
loop_
_entity.id
_entity.type
_entity.pdbx_description
1 polymer ?
#
loop_
_entity_poly.entity_id
_entity_poly.type
_entity_poly.pdbx_seq_one_letter_code
_entity_poly.pdbx_strand_id
1 'polypeptide(L)'
;MMNKFSITAACFIISISANAFANMPHLKMNFKKTYCDNQEFLGNSASKRPHLHCGETFIAYKKASGDHLNITEPGTCGRTDNVFDDIKANRNAFTDYQGIYNALVSFHQDGCPNQ
;
A
#
# COMPACT_ATOMS: atom_id res chain seq x y z
N MET A 1 1.37 -17.38 68.68
CA MET A 1 1.00 -18.57 67.90
C MET A 1 1.02 -18.20 66.43
N MET A 2 1.87 -18.85 65.65
CA MET A 2 2.15 -18.54 64.25
C MET A 2 1.36 -19.52 63.39
N ASN A 3 0.33 -19.05 62.67
CA ASN A 3 -0.39 -19.88 61.70
C ASN A 3 0.18 -19.64 60.31
N LYS A 4 0.87 -20.66 59.81
CA LYS A 4 1.31 -20.80 58.43
C LYS A 4 0.11 -21.25 57.60
N PHE A 5 -0.29 -20.47 56.60
CA PHE A 5 -1.01 -21.00 55.44
C PHE A 5 -0.24 -20.64 54.18
N SER A 6 -0.14 -21.66 53.34
CA SER A 6 0.73 -21.79 52.20
C SER A 6 -0.18 -21.95 50.97
N ILE A 7 0.33 -21.55 49.79
CA ILE A 7 -0.15 -21.94 48.44
C ILE A 7 -1.41 -21.15 48.02
N THR A 8 -1.47 -20.39 46.93
CA THR A 8 -1.21 -20.78 45.54
C THR A 8 -1.10 -19.53 44.65
N ALA A 9 -0.13 -19.52 43.75
CA ALA A 9 -0.03 -18.56 42.65
C ALA A 9 -1.17 -18.79 41.63
N ALA A 10 -1.83 -17.73 41.21
CA ALA A 10 -2.66 -17.71 40.00
C ALA A 10 -2.23 -16.52 39.14
N CYS A 11 -1.13 -16.70 38.40
CA CYS A 11 -0.82 -15.84 37.26
C CYS A 11 -1.92 -16.04 36.23
N PHE A 12 -2.94 -15.20 36.24
CA PHE A 12 -3.90 -15.09 35.15
C PHE A 12 -3.20 -14.38 33.99
N ILE A 13 -2.40 -15.14 33.24
CA ILE A 13 -1.91 -14.70 31.93
C ILE A 13 -3.13 -14.76 31.01
N ILE A 14 -3.81 -13.62 30.85
CA ILE A 14 -4.75 -13.43 29.76
C ILE A 14 -3.88 -13.26 28.50
N SER A 15 -3.47 -14.38 27.91
CA SER A 15 -2.95 -14.42 26.56
C SER A 15 -4.13 -14.12 25.63
N ILE A 16 -4.44 -12.83 25.48
CA ILE A 16 -5.31 -12.36 24.40
C ILE A 16 -4.54 -12.65 23.12
N SER A 17 -4.91 -13.75 22.48
CA SER A 17 -4.40 -14.15 21.18
C SER A 17 -4.66 -13.03 20.18
N ALA A 18 -3.62 -12.28 19.83
CA ALA A 18 -3.64 -11.15 18.89
C ALA A 18 -3.90 -11.57 17.41
N ASN A 19 -4.45 -12.76 17.17
CA ASN A 19 -4.61 -13.33 15.83
C ASN A 19 -6.01 -13.11 15.24
N ALA A 20 -6.89 -12.38 15.92
CA ALA A 20 -8.29 -12.20 15.51
C ALA A 20 -8.50 -11.35 14.24
N PHE A 21 -7.45 -10.72 13.69
CA PHE A 21 -7.56 -9.81 12.53
C PHE A 21 -6.96 -10.35 11.23
N ALA A 22 -6.41 -11.57 11.22
CA ALA A 22 -5.63 -12.06 10.08
C ALA A 22 -6.46 -12.37 8.80
N ASN A 23 -7.80 -12.37 8.86
CA ASN A 23 -8.63 -12.78 7.72
C ASN A 23 -10.05 -12.21 7.77
N MET A 24 -10.22 -10.89 7.81
CA MET A 24 -11.50 -10.26 7.45
C MET A 24 -11.51 -9.97 5.93
N PRO A 25 -12.15 -10.81 5.10
CA PRO A 25 -12.26 -10.57 3.64
C PRO A 25 -13.04 -9.29 3.29
N HIS A 26 -13.73 -8.68 4.26
CA HIS A 26 -14.48 -7.43 4.13
C HIS A 26 -13.60 -6.17 4.24
N LEU A 27 -12.32 -6.31 4.57
CA LEU A 27 -11.34 -5.21 4.66
C LEU A 27 -10.29 -5.25 3.54
N LYS A 28 -10.62 -5.80 2.36
CA LYS A 28 -9.76 -5.62 1.19
C LYS A 28 -9.75 -4.14 0.81
N MET A 29 -8.60 -3.51 0.97
CA MET A 29 -8.36 -2.12 0.55
C MET A 29 -8.69 -1.95 -0.93
N ASN A 30 -9.49 -0.94 -1.26
CA ASN A 30 -9.76 -0.55 -2.64
C ASN A 30 -8.72 0.49 -3.05
N PHE A 31 -7.62 0.05 -3.66
CA PHE A 31 -6.47 0.92 -4.00
C PHE A 31 -6.87 2.12 -4.87
N LYS A 32 -7.75 1.89 -5.85
CA LYS A 32 -8.30 2.95 -6.71
C LYS A 32 -8.98 4.06 -5.91
N LYS A 33 -9.80 3.72 -4.91
CA LYS A 33 -10.45 4.71 -4.05
C LYS A 33 -9.49 5.32 -3.03
N THR A 34 -8.61 4.52 -2.45
CA THR A 34 -7.71 4.97 -1.37
C THR A 34 -6.62 5.90 -1.87
N TYR A 35 -6.03 5.62 -3.04
CA TYR A 35 -4.82 6.31 -3.52
C TYR A 35 -5.02 7.12 -4.80
N CYS A 36 -6.08 6.86 -5.57
CA CYS A 36 -6.24 7.44 -6.90
C CYS A 36 -7.51 8.27 -7.08
N ASP A 37 -8.14 8.74 -6.01
CA ASP A 37 -9.38 9.53 -6.07
C ASP A 37 -10.48 8.88 -6.93
N ASN A 38 -10.53 7.55 -6.91
CA ASN A 38 -11.43 6.73 -7.73
C ASN A 38 -11.21 6.86 -9.26
N GLN A 39 -10.08 7.41 -9.71
CA GLN A 39 -9.68 7.46 -11.11
C GLN A 39 -8.97 6.17 -11.54
N GLU A 40 -9.22 5.72 -12.76
CA GLU A 40 -8.56 4.51 -13.30
C GLU A 40 -7.13 4.80 -13.78
N PHE A 41 -6.86 6.04 -14.19
CA PHE A 41 -5.55 6.44 -14.71
C PHE A 41 -5.11 7.78 -14.12
N LEU A 42 -3.85 7.88 -13.68
CA LEU A 42 -3.23 9.13 -13.21
C LEU A 42 -1.97 9.44 -14.03
N GLY A 43 -1.60 10.72 -14.11
CA GLY A 43 -0.46 11.18 -14.91
C GLY A 43 -0.84 11.49 -16.35
N ASN A 44 -1.22 10.46 -17.09
CA ASN A 44 -1.76 10.58 -18.45
C ASN A 44 -3.04 9.73 -18.58
N SER A 45 -3.81 9.97 -19.64
CA SER A 45 -4.96 9.14 -19.98
C SER A 45 -4.56 7.71 -20.39
N ALA A 46 -5.50 6.78 -20.38
CA ALA A 46 -5.28 5.36 -20.69
C ALA A 46 -4.53 5.10 -22.01
N SER A 47 -4.80 5.91 -23.03
CA SER A 47 -4.22 5.77 -24.37
C SER A 47 -2.80 6.34 -24.49
N LYS A 48 -2.32 7.08 -23.48
CA LYS A 48 -1.01 7.74 -23.48
C LYS A 48 -0.16 7.26 -22.32
N ARG A 49 1.06 6.82 -22.63
CA ARG A 49 2.07 6.43 -21.63
C ARG A 49 3.07 7.57 -21.44
N PRO A 50 3.72 7.68 -20.27
CA PRO A 50 3.56 6.85 -19.07
C PRO A 50 2.34 7.21 -18.20
N HIS A 51 1.79 6.27 -17.42
CA HIS A 51 0.70 6.55 -16.45
C HIS A 51 0.65 5.51 -15.33
N LEU A 52 0.01 5.85 -14.21
CA LEU A 52 -0.47 4.86 -13.23
C LEU A 52 -1.82 4.32 -13.68
N HIS A 53 -1.98 2.99 -13.65
CA HIS A 53 -3.26 2.31 -13.78
C HIS A 53 -3.69 1.85 -12.38
N CYS A 54 -4.81 2.37 -11.91
CA CYS A 54 -5.36 2.11 -10.59
C CYS A 54 -6.59 1.21 -10.68
N GLY A 55 -6.42 -0.05 -10.27
CA GLY A 55 -7.51 -0.99 -10.06
C GLY A 55 -7.94 -1.04 -8.60
N GLU A 56 -9.05 -1.74 -8.33
CA GLU A 56 -9.49 -1.92 -6.94
C GLU A 56 -8.50 -2.73 -6.11
N THR A 57 -7.80 -3.67 -6.74
CA THR A 57 -6.88 -4.61 -6.07
C THR A 57 -5.42 -4.43 -6.47
N PHE A 58 -5.10 -3.44 -7.32
CA PHE A 58 -3.74 -3.22 -7.79
C PHE A 58 -3.46 -1.77 -8.16
N ILE A 59 -2.18 -1.41 -8.18
CA ILE A 59 -1.67 -0.19 -8.81
C ILE A 59 -0.48 -0.58 -9.67
N ALA A 60 -0.49 -0.23 -10.95
CA ALA A 60 0.60 -0.54 -11.87
C ALA A 60 1.06 0.70 -12.63
N TYR A 61 2.37 0.96 -12.62
CA TYR A 61 2.99 1.98 -13.43
C TYR A 61 3.29 1.44 -14.83
N LYS A 62 2.70 2.06 -15.85
CA LYS A 62 3.02 1.77 -17.25
C LYS A 62 4.06 2.77 -17.73
N LYS A 63 5.26 2.28 -18.04
CA LYS A 63 6.38 3.07 -18.55
C LYS A 63 6.14 3.52 -19.98
N ALA A 64 6.89 4.51 -20.44
CA ALA A 64 6.87 4.94 -21.84
C ALA A 64 7.21 3.79 -22.82
N SER A 65 8.07 2.85 -22.41
CA SER A 65 8.43 1.65 -23.20
C SER A 65 7.26 0.68 -23.42
N GLY A 66 6.21 0.77 -22.61
CA GLY A 66 5.12 -0.20 -22.57
C GLY A 66 5.23 -1.20 -21.43
N ASP A 67 6.37 -1.28 -20.74
CA ASP A 67 6.55 -2.17 -19.59
C ASP A 67 5.64 -1.78 -18.43
N HIS A 68 5.20 -2.77 -17.67
CA HIS A 68 4.34 -2.58 -16.51
C HIS A 68 5.10 -2.95 -15.23
N LEU A 69 5.05 -2.07 -14.23
CA LEU A 69 5.55 -2.33 -12.88
C LEU A 69 4.39 -2.25 -11.89
N ASN A 70 3.95 -3.40 -11.38
CA ASN A 70 2.91 -3.47 -10.37
C ASN A 70 3.49 -3.15 -8.98
N ILE A 71 3.07 -2.05 -8.37
CA ILE A 71 3.60 -1.59 -7.07
C ILE A 71 2.86 -2.20 -5.87
N THR A 72 1.78 -2.97 -6.11
CA THR A 72 1.07 -3.72 -5.05
C THR A 72 1.52 -5.18 -4.93
N GLU A 73 2.45 -5.63 -5.79
CA GLU A 73 3.13 -6.93 -5.70
C GLU A 73 4.26 -6.91 -4.66
N PRO A 74 4.68 -8.06 -4.10
CA PRO A 74 5.72 -8.14 -3.08
C PRO A 74 6.98 -7.30 -3.39
N GLY A 75 7.50 -6.63 -2.36
CA GLY A 75 8.57 -5.62 -2.48
C GLY A 75 8.04 -4.24 -2.87
N THR A 76 6.85 -3.89 -2.39
CA THR A 76 6.03 -2.73 -2.79
C THR A 76 6.75 -1.39 -2.62
N CYS A 77 7.46 -1.15 -1.52
CA CYS A 77 8.18 0.12 -1.32
C CYS A 77 9.30 0.33 -2.34
N GLY A 78 10.19 -0.65 -2.52
CA GLY A 78 11.28 -0.52 -3.49
C GLY A 78 10.77 -0.37 -4.93
N ARG A 79 9.64 -1.00 -5.27
CA ARG A 79 8.97 -0.78 -6.55
C ARG A 79 8.40 0.64 -6.66
N THR A 80 7.81 1.17 -5.60
CA THR A 80 7.29 2.54 -5.54
C THR A 80 8.40 3.58 -5.67
N ASP A 81 9.55 3.36 -5.03
CA ASP A 81 10.74 4.21 -5.15
C ASP A 81 11.26 4.27 -6.59
N ASN A 82 11.33 3.11 -7.26
CA ASN A 82 11.70 3.06 -8.68
C ASN A 82 10.74 3.87 -9.57
N VAL A 83 9.43 3.89 -9.22
CA VAL A 83 8.46 4.74 -9.93
C VAL A 83 8.71 6.21 -9.61
N PHE A 84 8.98 6.57 -8.35
CA PHE A 84 9.30 7.94 -7.97
C PHE A 84 10.47 8.51 -8.76
N ASP A 85 11.55 7.74 -8.87
CA ASP A 85 12.75 8.17 -9.59
C ASP A 85 12.45 8.40 -11.06
N ASP A 86 11.70 7.49 -11.69
CA ASP A 86 11.32 7.61 -13.10
C ASP A 86 10.42 8.82 -13.36
N ILE A 87 9.37 9.04 -12.53
CA ILE A 87 8.46 10.17 -12.75
C ILE A 87 9.12 11.52 -12.48
N LYS A 88 10.05 11.59 -11.52
CA LYS A 88 10.81 12.82 -11.21
C LYS A 88 11.77 13.15 -12.35
N ALA A 89 12.45 12.15 -12.91
CA ALA A 89 13.33 12.32 -14.07
C ALA A 89 12.54 12.73 -15.33
N ASN A 90 11.29 12.30 -15.47
CA ASN A 90 10.46 12.49 -16.66
C ASN A 90 9.24 13.38 -16.42
N ARG A 91 9.33 14.39 -15.55
CA ARG A 91 8.19 15.22 -15.11
C ARG A 91 7.32 15.76 -16.25
N ASN A 92 7.94 16.18 -17.36
CA ASN A 92 7.25 16.77 -18.51
C ASN A 92 6.51 15.75 -19.39
N ALA A 93 6.64 14.44 -19.11
CA ALA A 93 5.93 13.40 -19.84
C ALA A 93 4.47 13.25 -19.41
N PHE A 94 4.06 13.88 -18.31
CA PHE A 94 2.73 13.74 -17.71
C PHE A 94 1.90 14.99 -17.94
N THR A 95 0.63 14.81 -18.33
CA THR A 95 -0.36 15.88 -18.31
C THR A 95 -0.69 16.32 -16.87
N ASP A 96 -0.74 15.35 -15.95
CA ASP A 96 -0.98 15.58 -14.52
C ASP A 96 0.10 14.91 -13.66
N TYR A 97 1.27 15.54 -13.61
CA TYR A 97 2.36 15.09 -12.74
C TYR A 97 1.97 15.07 -11.25
N GLN A 98 1.15 16.03 -10.80
CA GLN A 98 0.86 16.14 -9.37
C GLN A 98 -0.06 15.01 -8.89
N GLY A 99 -1.05 14.61 -9.69
CA GLY A 99 -1.93 13.48 -9.38
C GLY A 99 -1.17 12.17 -9.23
N ILE A 100 -0.30 11.84 -10.19
CA ILE A 100 0.55 10.63 -10.07
C ILE A 100 1.51 10.71 -8.88
N TYR A 101 2.13 11.86 -8.64
CA TYR A 101 3.05 12.03 -7.51
C TYR A 101 2.34 11.88 -6.16
N ASN A 102 1.19 12.52 -5.98
CA ASN A 102 0.41 12.45 -4.74
C ASN A 102 -0.05 11.02 -4.43
N ALA A 103 -0.52 10.28 -5.45
CA ALA A 103 -0.91 8.88 -5.27
C ALA A 103 0.24 8.01 -4.76
N LEU A 104 1.45 8.18 -5.33
CA LEU A 104 2.64 7.45 -4.89
C LEU A 104 3.09 7.88 -3.48
N VAL A 105 2.98 9.17 -3.14
CA VAL A 105 3.30 9.66 -1.79
C VAL A 105 2.37 9.04 -0.76
N SER A 106 1.06 9.07 -1.00
CA SER A 106 0.08 8.44 -0.11
C SER A 106 0.32 6.94 0.03
N PHE A 107 0.55 6.24 -1.08
CA PHE A 107 0.85 4.80 -1.06
C PHE A 107 2.11 4.48 -0.24
N HIS A 108 3.16 5.29 -0.38
CA HIS A 108 4.41 5.12 0.34
C HIS A 108 4.28 5.50 1.83
N GLN A 109 3.53 6.55 2.16
CA GLN A 109 3.30 6.99 3.55
C GLN A 109 2.49 5.98 4.36
N ASP A 110 1.61 5.22 3.70
CA ASP A 110 0.88 4.08 4.30
C ASP A 110 1.77 2.82 4.49
N GLY A 111 3.08 2.94 4.25
CA GLY A 111 4.03 1.85 4.42
C GLY A 111 3.98 0.83 3.29
N CYS A 112 3.53 1.24 2.10
CA CYS A 112 3.47 0.42 0.89
C CYS A 112 2.71 -0.90 1.12
N PRO A 113 1.36 -0.85 1.14
CA PRO A 113 0.54 -2.01 1.49
C PRO A 113 0.96 -3.27 0.72
N ASN A 114 1.15 -4.39 1.43
CA ASN A 114 1.72 -5.67 0.94
C ASN A 114 3.26 -5.72 0.86
N GLN A 115 3.95 -4.98 1.73
CA GLN A 115 5.40 -5.09 1.93
C GLN A 115 5.85 -6.52 2.25
#